data_AF-A0A4R8TIK6-F1
#
_entry.id   AF-A0A4R8TIK6-F1
#
_cell.length_a   1.000
_cell.length_b   1.000
_cell.length_c   1.000
_cell.angle_alpha   90.00
_cell.angle_beta   90.00
_cell.angle_gamma   90.00
#
_symmetry.space_group_name_H-M   'P 1'
#
loop_
_entity.id
_entity.type
_entity.pdbx_description
1 polymer ?
#
loop_
_entity_poly.entity_id
_entity_poly.type
_entity_poly.pdbx_seq_one_letter_code
_entity_poly.pdbx_strand_id
1 'polypeptide(L)'
;MDTVNKTEYHVRDLATRSVTLFPSRAQVVRDLKDVTLKPGTNEITILGLTPTVDESTIKVEGTGSAVISNIAIELLPNRDIFQDVYPESDDEEMDVDSDDLEEDDVADSPELEALRTRLFDLRDEERRSKEIVESAASRLKILDAFGNSLDRKKNLNITEGVDTYRDERDKVFQDHMTGIIRGRENAKHLAAALKEEARLVKLKYKEAARLAREKMKSHKVKEKKKQQDQRRRAERQKEKQRVLKERQRFWPKLCYSVRVTLEAQAFSPLSSRRTSVSSDTAQPLVATADADKGASPLCDLSLTYVTSSASWAPSYDLQLSTTTNNAVLCYDASITNQTSETWTNCKVTLSTSQTTFAGLENEIPALKTWKIKLAPKNSVVKENNVTSSNEERQHRAEWLNMQQPPQAHVPQSALFGIDNSAATPEAARAEAMRQRMRLQAHAQFPQSMIQQSHPFQSMESHRAMQVEAMQAACRGASSLCGLSTRKIGSYYKNEVNT
;
A
#
# COMPACT_ATOMS: atom_id res chain seq x y z
N MET A 1 -30.17 -44.43 2.64
CA MET A 1 -29.59 -43.27 1.95
C MET A 1 -28.59 -42.69 2.91
N ASP A 2 -27.31 -42.94 2.65
CA ASP A 2 -26.24 -42.49 3.54
C ASP A 2 -26.12 -40.97 3.41
N THR A 3 -26.60 -40.25 4.42
CA THR A 3 -26.56 -38.79 4.44
C THR A 3 -25.12 -38.35 4.71
N VAL A 4 -24.39 -37.99 3.65
CA VAL A 4 -23.04 -37.43 3.78
C VAL A 4 -23.16 -35.98 4.27
N ASN A 5 -22.61 -35.71 5.45
CA ASN A 5 -22.63 -34.39 6.05
C ASN A 5 -21.39 -33.61 5.61
N LYS A 6 -21.57 -32.50 4.89
CA LYS A 6 -20.46 -31.69 4.37
C LYS A 6 -20.21 -30.48 5.25
N THR A 7 -18.96 -30.22 5.58
CA THR A 7 -18.50 -29.04 6.34
C THR A 7 -17.25 -28.47 5.69
N GLU A 8 -17.20 -27.15 5.52
CA GLU A 8 -16.09 -26.46 4.86
C GLU A 8 -15.38 -25.56 5.88
N TYR A 9 -14.05 -25.59 5.87
CA TYR A 9 -13.19 -24.75 6.69
C TYR A 9 -12.20 -24.02 5.80
N HIS A 10 -12.01 -22.73 6.04
CA HIS A 10 -11.01 -21.97 5.33
C HIS A 10 -9.72 -21.90 6.14
N VAL A 11 -8.59 -22.20 5.51
CA VAL A 11 -7.24 -22.06 6.04
C VAL A 11 -6.98 -20.75 6.78
N ARG A 12 -7.58 -19.63 6.35
CA ARG A 12 -7.41 -18.31 6.97
C ARG A 12 -7.98 -18.23 8.38
N ASP A 13 -9.01 -19.02 8.65
CA ASP A 13 -9.71 -19.07 9.93
C ASP A 13 -9.11 -20.14 10.86
N LEU A 14 -8.19 -20.97 10.35
CA LEU A 14 -7.56 -22.03 11.12
C LEU A 14 -6.37 -21.53 11.93
N ALA A 15 -6.32 -21.93 13.20
CA ALA A 15 -5.20 -21.63 14.08
C ALA A 15 -3.93 -22.35 13.61
N THR A 16 -2.83 -21.61 13.50
CA THR A 16 -1.52 -22.18 13.17
C THR A 16 -0.79 -22.55 14.46
N ARG A 17 -0.56 -23.84 14.69
CA ARG A 17 0.12 -24.35 15.90
C ARG A 17 1.61 -24.03 15.87
N SER A 18 2.28 -24.38 14.79
CA SER A 18 3.72 -24.16 14.64
C SER A 18 4.16 -24.10 13.19
N VAL A 19 5.23 -23.34 12.95
CA VAL A 19 5.90 -23.24 11.66
C VAL A 19 7.38 -23.54 11.86
N THR A 20 7.89 -24.56 11.18
CA THR A 20 9.33 -24.88 11.16
C THR A 20 9.90 -24.43 9.83
N LEU A 21 10.75 -23.40 9.87
CA LEU A 21 11.43 -22.87 8.70
C LEU A 21 12.75 -23.61 8.46
N PHE A 22 12.96 -24.02 7.23
CA PHE A 22 14.21 -24.59 6.72
C PHE A 22 14.84 -23.63 5.69
N PRO A 23 16.09 -23.86 5.24
CA PRO A 23 16.74 -22.96 4.29
C PRO A 23 16.03 -22.84 2.92
N SER A 24 15.21 -23.83 2.54
CA SER A 24 14.53 -23.86 1.23
C SER A 24 13.01 -24.08 1.29
N ARG A 25 12.45 -24.35 2.47
CA ARG A 25 11.03 -24.71 2.62
C ARG A 25 10.55 -24.46 4.05
N ALA A 26 9.24 -24.51 4.26
CA ALA A 26 8.63 -24.42 5.58
C ALA A 26 7.67 -25.58 5.81
N GLN A 27 7.69 -26.17 7.01
CA GLN A 27 6.66 -27.09 7.47
C GLN A 27 5.66 -26.31 8.33
N VAL A 28 4.38 -26.43 8.02
CA VAL A 28 3.30 -25.77 8.75
C VAL A 28 2.40 -26.82 9.37
N VAL A 29 2.04 -26.61 10.64
CA VAL A 29 1.09 -27.43 11.38
C VAL A 29 -0.08 -26.55 11.80
N ARG A 30 -1.30 -26.93 11.40
CA ARG A 30 -2.54 -26.27 11.79
C ARG A 30 -3.44 -27.21 12.55
N ASP A 31 -4.14 -26.66 13.54
CA ASP A 31 -5.09 -27.42 14.35
C ASP A 31 -6.51 -26.94 14.02
N LEU A 32 -7.41 -27.90 13.83
CA LEU A 32 -8.85 -27.72 13.76
C LEU A 32 -9.43 -28.34 15.02
N LYS A 33 -9.85 -27.49 15.96
CA LYS A 33 -10.40 -27.94 17.24
C LYS A 33 -11.92 -27.94 17.18
N ASP A 34 -12.52 -28.82 17.97
CA ASP A 34 -13.96 -28.86 18.24
C ASP A 34 -14.82 -29.02 16.97
N VAL A 35 -14.38 -29.85 16.02
CA VAL A 35 -15.15 -30.14 14.81
C VAL A 35 -16.40 -30.95 15.19
N THR A 36 -17.58 -30.34 15.04
CA THR A 36 -18.86 -30.99 15.33
C THR A 36 -19.17 -32.00 14.23
N LEU A 37 -19.20 -33.28 14.57
CA LEU A 37 -19.55 -34.36 13.66
C LEU A 37 -20.99 -34.79 13.86
N LYS A 38 -21.65 -35.13 12.75
CA LYS A 38 -22.96 -35.79 12.77
C LYS A 38 -22.76 -37.30 12.68
N PRO A 39 -23.67 -38.14 13.21
CA PRO A 39 -23.57 -39.58 13.07
C PRO A 39 -23.50 -40.01 11.58
N GLY A 40 -22.61 -40.95 11.26
CA GLY A 40 -22.39 -41.44 9.90
C GLY A 40 -21.20 -40.76 9.19
N THR A 41 -21.27 -40.67 7.87
CA THR A 41 -20.21 -40.14 7.02
C THR A 41 -20.20 -38.61 7.05
N ASN A 42 -19.06 -38.02 7.45
CA ASN A 42 -18.81 -36.59 7.39
C ASN A 42 -17.69 -36.32 6.40
N GLU A 43 -17.83 -35.27 5.61
CA GLU A 43 -16.87 -34.82 4.63
C GLU A 43 -16.43 -33.40 5.00
N ILE A 44 -15.20 -33.28 5.48
CA ILE A 44 -14.59 -32.02 5.88
C ILE A 44 -13.71 -31.54 4.74
N THR A 45 -13.96 -30.36 4.22
CA THR A 45 -13.14 -29.76 3.16
C THR A 45 -12.38 -28.56 3.72
N ILE A 46 -11.05 -28.62 3.67
CA ILE A 46 -10.17 -27.52 4.06
C ILE A 46 -9.75 -26.77 2.79
N LEU A 47 -10.17 -25.53 2.67
CA LEU A 47 -10.01 -24.68 1.49
C LEU A 47 -8.91 -23.62 1.70
N GLY A 48 -8.20 -23.29 0.61
CA GLY A 48 -7.32 -22.12 0.57
C GLY A 48 -5.87 -22.38 1.00
N LEU A 49 -5.37 -23.61 0.87
CA LEU A 49 -3.94 -23.88 1.02
C LEU A 49 -3.15 -23.26 -0.14
N THR A 50 -1.97 -22.73 0.16
CA THR A 50 -1.12 -22.06 -0.84
C THR A 50 -0.79 -23.00 -2.02
N PRO A 51 -0.74 -22.50 -3.28
CA PRO A 51 -0.42 -23.35 -4.45
C PRO A 51 1.02 -23.88 -4.45
N THR A 52 1.82 -23.45 -3.49
CA THR A 52 3.23 -23.81 -3.31
C THR A 52 3.42 -24.92 -2.27
N VAL A 53 2.33 -25.55 -1.81
CA VAL A 53 2.35 -26.77 -0.99
C VAL A 53 2.78 -27.96 -1.84
N ASP A 54 3.59 -28.84 -1.26
CA ASP A 54 3.89 -30.15 -1.82
C ASP A 54 2.80 -31.15 -1.44
N GLU A 55 2.01 -31.59 -2.43
CA GLU A 55 0.89 -32.53 -2.29
C GLU A 55 1.28 -33.81 -1.51
N SER A 56 2.49 -34.32 -1.73
CA SER A 56 2.97 -35.56 -1.11
C SER A 56 3.24 -35.44 0.39
N THR A 57 3.32 -34.21 0.90
CA THR A 57 3.64 -33.92 2.30
C THR A 57 2.42 -33.63 3.15
N ILE A 58 1.24 -33.53 2.56
CA ILE A 58 -0.01 -33.26 3.26
C ILE A 58 -0.38 -34.48 4.11
N LYS A 59 -0.48 -34.26 5.42
CA LYS A 59 -0.84 -35.27 6.41
C LYS A 59 -1.95 -34.72 7.29
N VAL A 60 -2.94 -35.56 7.57
CA VAL A 60 -4.04 -35.24 8.48
C VAL A 60 -4.02 -36.28 9.59
N GLU A 61 -3.85 -35.82 10.82
CA GLU A 61 -4.00 -36.64 12.02
C GLU A 61 -5.28 -36.20 12.73
N GLY A 62 -5.96 -37.13 13.40
CA GLY A 62 -7.21 -36.85 14.11
C GLY A 62 -7.22 -37.48 15.48
N THR A 63 -7.74 -36.76 16.45
CA THR A 63 -7.99 -37.22 17.81
C THR A 63 -9.46 -37.00 18.15
N GLY A 64 -10.21 -38.06 18.39
CA GLY A 64 -11.64 -37.98 18.67
C GLY A 64 -12.37 -39.29 18.45
N SER A 65 -13.71 -39.23 18.40
CA SER A 65 -14.60 -40.39 18.26
C SER A 65 -14.87 -40.80 16.80
N ALA A 66 -14.06 -40.35 15.84
CA ALA A 66 -14.24 -40.62 14.41
C ALA A 66 -12.95 -41.15 13.77
N VAL A 67 -13.10 -41.98 12.75
CA VAL A 67 -11.99 -42.58 12.00
C VAL A 67 -11.87 -41.90 10.64
N ILE A 68 -10.64 -41.59 10.21
CA ILE A 68 -10.36 -41.04 8.88
C ILE A 68 -10.41 -42.17 7.85
N SER A 69 -11.37 -42.13 6.92
CA SER A 69 -11.56 -43.17 5.90
C SER A 69 -10.81 -42.87 4.61
N ASN A 70 -10.76 -41.60 4.20
CA ASN A 70 -10.08 -41.17 2.97
C ASN A 70 -9.67 -39.69 3.04
N ILE A 71 -8.57 -39.35 2.38
CA ILE A 71 -8.05 -37.99 2.20
C ILE A 71 -7.87 -37.78 0.70
N ALA A 72 -8.58 -36.82 0.12
CA ALA A 72 -8.45 -36.41 -1.27
C ALA A 72 -7.90 -34.98 -1.35
N ILE A 73 -6.97 -34.74 -2.27
CA ILE A 73 -6.29 -33.46 -2.46
C ILE A 73 -6.55 -33.02 -3.90
N GLU A 74 -7.02 -31.80 -4.08
CA GLU A 74 -7.35 -31.23 -5.39
C GLU A 74 -6.78 -29.81 -5.51
N LEU A 75 -6.11 -29.50 -6.62
CA LEU A 75 -5.71 -28.13 -6.95
C LEU A 75 -6.84 -27.46 -7.74
N LEU A 76 -7.45 -26.43 -7.16
CA LEU A 76 -8.62 -25.75 -7.75
C LEU A 76 -8.33 -24.25 -7.94
N PRO A 77 -8.97 -23.58 -8.92
CA PRO A 77 -8.99 -22.12 -8.99
C PRO A 77 -9.51 -21.52 -7.69
N ASN A 78 -8.89 -20.42 -7.25
CA ASN A 78 -9.33 -19.71 -6.06
C ASN A 78 -10.75 -19.17 -6.29
N ARG A 79 -11.70 -19.61 -5.46
CA ARG A 79 -13.11 -19.21 -5.53
C ARG A 79 -13.39 -17.94 -4.72
N ASP A 80 -12.44 -17.50 -3.91
CA ASP A 80 -12.57 -16.30 -3.10
C ASP A 80 -12.48 -15.04 -3.96
N ILE A 81 -13.25 -14.02 -3.56
CA ILE A 81 -13.21 -12.70 -4.17
C ILE A 81 -12.31 -11.81 -3.29
N PHE A 82 -11.30 -11.18 -3.90
CA PHE A 82 -10.34 -10.33 -3.17
C PHE A 82 -11.02 -9.21 -2.39
N GLN A 83 -12.02 -8.56 -2.99
CA GLN A 83 -12.73 -7.43 -2.40
C GLN A 83 -13.57 -7.82 -1.17
N ASP A 84 -14.08 -9.06 -1.13
CA ASP A 84 -14.89 -9.53 0.01
C ASP A 84 -14.01 -9.80 1.23
N VAL A 85 -12.77 -10.27 0.99
CA VAL A 85 -11.79 -10.57 2.05
C VAL A 85 -11.06 -9.31 2.51
N TYR A 86 -10.79 -8.39 1.58
CA TYR A 86 -10.13 -7.12 1.85
C TYR A 86 -10.96 -5.96 1.31
N PRO A 87 -12.08 -5.62 1.99
CA PRO A 87 -12.92 -4.52 1.56
C PRO A 87 -12.13 -3.20 1.58
N GLU A 88 -12.26 -2.44 0.50
CA GLU A 88 -11.78 -1.05 0.48
C GLU A 88 -12.63 -0.26 1.48
N SER A 89 -12.02 0.14 2.60
CA SER A 89 -12.65 1.02 3.57
C SER A 89 -12.93 2.36 2.89
N ASP A 90 -14.20 2.66 2.65
CA ASP A 90 -14.68 3.89 1.99
C ASP A 90 -14.61 5.10 2.95
N ASP A 91 -13.45 5.29 3.58
CA ASP A 91 -13.17 6.41 4.50
C ASP A 91 -12.86 7.70 3.70
N GLU A 92 -13.64 7.99 2.66
CA GLU A 92 -13.60 9.29 2.00
C GLU A 92 -14.39 10.31 2.83
N GLU A 93 -13.80 10.72 3.96
CA GLU A 93 -14.26 11.92 4.68
C GLU A 93 -14.13 13.12 3.73
N MET A 94 -15.25 13.51 3.12
CA MET A 94 -15.36 14.77 2.40
C MET A 94 -15.23 15.92 3.39
N ASP A 95 -14.09 16.63 3.35
CA ASP A 95 -13.91 17.90 4.05
C ASP A 95 -14.77 18.98 3.38
N VAL A 96 -16.04 19.08 3.79
CA VAL A 96 -16.91 20.19 3.39
C VAL A 96 -16.63 21.39 4.30
N ASP A 97 -15.47 22.03 4.14
CA ASP A 97 -15.20 23.31 4.81
C ASP A 97 -15.84 24.43 4.00
N SER A 98 -17.00 24.91 4.46
CA SER A 98 -17.58 26.17 4.04
C SER A 98 -16.81 27.31 4.71
N ASP A 99 -15.93 27.98 3.96
CA ASP A 99 -15.25 29.19 4.43
C ASP A 99 -16.26 30.36 4.43
N ASP A 100 -16.94 30.56 5.57
CA ASP A 100 -17.69 31.79 5.82
C ASP A 100 -16.70 32.92 6.14
N LEU A 101 -16.41 33.71 5.10
CA LEU A 101 -15.70 34.98 5.23
C LEU A 101 -16.73 36.08 5.48
N GLU A 102 -17.15 36.22 6.74
CA GLU A 102 -17.94 37.39 7.15
C GLU A 102 -17.03 38.64 7.14
N GLU A 103 -17.36 39.57 6.23
CA GLU A 103 -16.74 40.89 6.13
C GLU A 103 -17.37 41.80 7.20
N ASP A 104 -16.75 41.83 8.38
CA ASP A 104 -17.13 42.75 9.45
C ASP A 104 -16.77 44.20 9.06
N ASP A 105 -17.75 44.96 8.59
CA ASP A 105 -17.63 46.42 8.47
C ASP A 105 -17.49 47.05 9.86
N VAL A 106 -16.31 47.59 10.16
CA VAL A 106 -16.01 48.19 11.47
C VAL A 106 -16.69 49.56 11.56
N ALA A 107 -17.91 49.57 12.11
CA ALA A 107 -18.67 50.77 12.45
C ALA A 107 -17.84 51.80 13.25
N ASP A 108 -18.15 53.08 13.08
CA ASP A 108 -17.50 54.15 13.84
C ASP A 108 -17.92 54.09 15.32
N SER A 109 -17.01 54.50 16.23
CA SER A 109 -17.38 54.60 17.63
C SER A 109 -18.36 55.76 17.83
N PRO A 110 -19.34 55.64 18.73
CA PRO A 110 -20.33 56.70 18.98
C PRO A 110 -19.66 58.03 19.42
N GLU A 111 -18.47 57.95 20.04
CA GLU A 111 -17.65 59.11 20.39
C GLU A 111 -17.08 59.84 19.16
N LEU A 112 -16.67 59.11 18.11
CA LEU A 112 -16.14 59.69 16.88
C LEU A 112 -17.27 60.34 16.07
N GLU A 113 -18.45 59.73 16.06
CA GLU A 113 -19.64 60.29 15.42
C GLU A 113 -20.12 61.57 16.13
N ALA A 114 -20.16 61.57 17.47
CA ALA A 114 -20.47 62.76 18.26
C ALA A 114 -19.44 63.89 18.06
N LEU A 115 -18.16 63.56 17.85
CA LEU A 115 -17.13 64.56 17.57
C LEU A 115 -17.24 65.13 16.14
N ARG A 116 -17.60 64.31 15.16
CA ARG A 116 -17.83 64.75 13.77
C ARG A 116 -19.05 65.66 13.65
N THR A 117 -20.13 65.37 14.36
CA THR A 117 -21.29 66.26 14.44
C THR A 117 -20.91 67.59 15.09
N ARG A 118 -20.17 67.56 16.20
CA ARG A 118 -19.62 68.78 16.81
C ARG A 118 -18.71 69.58 15.86
N LEU A 119 -17.88 68.93 15.05
CA LEU A 119 -17.05 69.59 14.03
C LEU A 119 -17.88 70.26 12.93
N PHE A 120 -19.01 69.65 12.57
CA PHE A 120 -19.96 70.22 11.62
C PHE A 120 -20.57 71.52 12.20
N ASP A 121 -21.04 71.49 13.44
CA ASP A 121 -21.62 72.66 14.12
C ASP A 121 -20.62 73.81 14.24
N LEU A 122 -19.36 73.50 14.61
CA LEU A 122 -18.28 74.50 14.70
C LEU A 122 -17.96 75.13 13.33
N ARG A 123 -18.00 74.35 12.24
CA ARG A 123 -17.82 74.88 10.88
C ARG A 123 -18.97 75.78 10.45
N ASP A 124 -20.21 75.43 10.79
CA ASP A 124 -21.37 76.27 10.52
C ASP A 124 -21.33 77.58 11.32
N GLU A 125 -20.84 77.53 12.55
CA GLU A 125 -20.60 78.72 13.37
C GLU A 125 -19.44 79.59 12.84
N GLU A 126 -18.46 78.99 12.18
CA GLU A 126 -17.38 79.72 11.50
C GLU A 126 -17.94 80.46 10.29
N ARG A 127 -18.79 79.79 9.50
CA ARG A 127 -19.51 80.40 8.37
C ARG A 127 -20.39 81.56 8.84
N ARG A 128 -21.14 81.39 9.93
CA ARG A 128 -21.96 82.46 10.54
C ARG A 128 -21.11 83.65 10.98
N SER A 129 -19.95 83.41 11.60
CA SER A 129 -19.05 84.48 12.04
C SER A 129 -18.43 85.24 10.85
N LYS A 130 -18.09 84.55 9.76
CA LYS A 130 -17.62 85.17 8.51
C LYS A 130 -18.70 86.02 7.85
N GLU A 131 -19.92 85.52 7.77
CA GLU A 131 -21.05 86.28 7.22
C GLU A 131 -21.30 87.58 8.00
N ILE A 132 -21.17 87.58 9.33
CA ILE A 132 -21.27 88.82 10.15
C ILE A 132 -20.20 89.84 9.74
N VAL A 133 -18.97 89.39 9.52
CA VAL A 133 -17.84 90.23 9.09
C VAL A 133 -18.09 90.77 7.67
N GLU A 134 -18.50 89.92 6.74
CA GLU A 134 -18.79 90.28 5.35
C GLU A 134 -20.02 91.21 5.23
N SER A 135 -21.04 90.96 6.04
CA SER A 135 -22.23 91.80 6.15
C SER A 135 -21.88 93.18 6.72
N ALA A 136 -21.07 93.26 7.78
CA ALA A 136 -20.58 94.52 8.33
C ALA A 136 -19.71 95.29 7.32
N ALA A 137 -18.84 94.60 6.57
CA ALA A 137 -18.05 95.21 5.50
C ALA A 137 -18.93 95.76 4.35
N SER A 138 -20.01 95.05 4.01
CA SER A 138 -20.98 95.51 3.02
C SER A 138 -21.78 96.72 3.51
N ARG A 139 -22.23 96.71 4.78
CA ARG A 139 -22.88 97.87 5.43
C ARG A 139 -21.96 99.08 5.49
N LEU A 140 -20.67 98.89 5.76
CA LEU A 140 -19.66 99.96 5.76
C LEU A 140 -19.56 100.63 4.38
N LYS A 141 -19.52 99.85 3.28
CA LYS A 141 -19.52 100.40 1.92
C LYS A 141 -20.75 101.26 1.63
N ILE A 142 -21.92 100.84 2.12
CA ILE A 142 -23.17 101.60 1.97
C ILE A 142 -23.11 102.90 2.77
N LEU A 143 -22.64 102.85 4.02
CA LEU A 143 -22.48 104.03 4.87
C LEU A 143 -21.48 105.03 4.29
N ASP A 144 -20.32 104.56 3.80
CA ASP A 144 -19.32 105.44 3.17
C ASP A 144 -19.87 106.11 1.88
N ALA A 145 -20.66 105.38 1.09
CA ALA A 145 -21.37 105.96 -0.06
C ALA A 145 -22.42 107.00 0.36
N PHE A 146 -23.15 106.75 1.45
CA PHE A 146 -24.11 107.71 2.03
C PHE A 146 -23.40 108.98 2.53
N GLY A 147 -22.30 108.82 3.28
CA GLY A 147 -21.46 109.93 3.75
C GLY A 147 -20.98 110.84 2.61
N ASN A 148 -20.54 110.25 1.50
CA ASN A 148 -20.14 111.00 0.29
C ASN A 148 -21.30 111.74 -0.41
N SER A 149 -22.55 111.32 -0.17
CA SER A 149 -23.75 111.90 -0.80
C SER A 149 -24.42 113.02 0.02
N LEU A 150 -24.07 113.17 1.30
CA LEU A 150 -24.67 114.17 2.20
C LEU A 150 -24.46 115.63 1.73
N ASP A 151 -23.34 115.92 1.06
CA ASP A 151 -22.94 117.28 0.66
C ASP A 151 -23.76 117.85 -0.52
N ARG A 152 -24.56 117.01 -1.19
CA ARG A 152 -25.28 117.38 -2.44
C ARG A 152 -26.71 117.91 -2.27
N LYS A 153 -27.32 117.87 -1.08
CA LYS A 153 -28.74 118.25 -0.86
C LYS A 153 -28.87 119.52 0.01
N LYS A 154 -29.42 120.60 -0.57
CA LYS A 154 -29.47 121.97 -0.01
C LYS A 154 -30.36 122.23 1.22
N ASN A 155 -31.01 121.22 1.84
CA ASN A 155 -31.93 121.42 2.97
C ASN A 155 -31.80 120.34 4.06
N LEU A 156 -30.58 120.03 4.52
CA LEU A 156 -30.35 119.06 5.60
C LEU A 156 -29.55 119.68 6.75
N ASN A 157 -29.95 119.36 7.98
CA ASN A 157 -29.23 119.73 9.20
C ASN A 157 -27.96 118.86 9.32
N ILE A 158 -26.81 119.44 8.97
CA ILE A 158 -25.52 118.72 8.80
C ILE A 158 -25.09 118.01 10.10
N THR A 159 -25.35 118.58 11.27
CA THR A 159 -24.92 118.02 12.56
C THR A 159 -25.62 116.70 12.89
N GLU A 160 -26.94 116.63 12.67
CA GLU A 160 -27.75 115.42 12.92
C GLU A 160 -27.41 114.28 11.95
N GLY A 161 -27.09 114.61 10.69
CA GLY A 161 -26.64 113.63 9.70
C GLY A 161 -25.25 113.02 10.01
N VAL A 162 -24.36 113.80 10.63
CA VAL A 162 -23.04 113.33 11.06
C VAL A 162 -23.13 112.47 12.33
N ASP A 163 -23.99 112.84 13.28
CA ASP A 163 -24.21 112.07 14.51
C ASP A 163 -24.83 110.70 14.21
N THR A 164 -25.86 110.66 13.35
CA THR A 164 -26.46 109.38 12.90
C THR A 164 -25.47 108.51 12.12
N TYR A 165 -24.62 109.10 11.29
CA TYR A 165 -23.54 108.36 10.61
C TYR A 165 -22.53 107.78 11.62
N ARG A 166 -22.13 108.55 12.63
CA ARG A 166 -21.20 108.10 13.67
C ARG A 166 -21.78 106.91 14.45
N ASP A 167 -23.03 107.03 14.89
CA ASP A 167 -23.69 105.98 15.68
C ASP A 167 -23.88 104.69 14.87
N GLU A 168 -24.25 104.78 13.59
CA GLU A 168 -24.35 103.60 12.71
C GLU A 168 -22.99 103.00 12.36
N ARG A 169 -21.95 103.83 12.20
CA ARG A 169 -20.57 103.38 11.99
C ARG A 169 -20.03 102.64 13.22
N ASP A 170 -20.33 103.13 14.42
CA ASP A 170 -19.94 102.48 15.67
C ASP A 170 -20.63 101.12 15.84
N LYS A 171 -21.91 101.00 15.49
CA LYS A 171 -22.62 99.70 15.46
C LYS A 171 -21.99 98.72 14.46
N VAL A 172 -21.69 99.17 13.24
CA VAL A 172 -21.03 98.33 12.23
C VAL A 172 -19.64 97.89 12.70
N PHE A 173 -18.89 98.78 13.36
CA PHE A 173 -17.58 98.44 13.93
C PHE A 173 -17.69 97.40 15.05
N GLN A 174 -18.69 97.54 15.94
CA GLN A 174 -18.96 96.54 17.00
C GLN A 174 -19.35 95.18 16.41
N ASP A 175 -20.22 95.14 15.41
CA ASP A 175 -20.59 93.89 14.73
C ASP A 175 -19.39 93.24 14.03
N HIS A 176 -18.54 94.03 13.38
CA HIS A 176 -17.33 93.55 12.75
C HIS A 176 -16.32 93.00 13.78
N MET A 177 -16.14 93.68 14.91
CA MET A 177 -15.27 93.22 16.00
C MET A 177 -15.80 91.96 16.68
N THR A 178 -17.11 91.87 16.93
CA THR A 178 -17.73 90.68 17.51
C THR A 178 -17.63 89.48 16.57
N GLY A 179 -17.80 89.67 15.25
CA GLY A 179 -17.57 88.63 14.25
C GLY A 179 -16.12 88.12 14.24
N ILE A 180 -15.12 89.02 14.32
CA ILE A 180 -13.71 88.64 14.38
C ILE A 180 -13.35 87.89 15.67
N ILE A 181 -13.84 88.35 16.82
CA ILE A 181 -13.57 87.71 18.12
C ILE A 181 -14.17 86.29 18.14
N ARG A 182 -15.43 86.14 17.75
CA ARG A 182 -16.10 84.83 17.64
C ARG A 182 -15.40 83.93 16.63
N GLY A 183 -14.96 84.48 15.50
CA GLY A 183 -14.16 83.73 14.51
C GLY A 183 -12.86 83.17 15.09
N ARG A 184 -12.14 83.96 15.91
CA ARG A 184 -10.89 83.51 16.56
C ARG A 184 -11.14 82.45 17.64
N GLU A 185 -12.20 82.60 18.44
CA GLU A 185 -12.59 81.62 19.46
C GLU A 185 -13.02 80.30 18.82
N ASN A 186 -13.86 80.38 17.81
CA ASN A 186 -14.35 79.21 17.09
C ASN A 186 -13.21 78.49 16.34
N ALA A 187 -12.26 79.23 15.76
CA ALA A 187 -11.04 78.63 15.17
C ALA A 187 -10.21 77.84 16.20
N LYS A 188 -10.12 78.29 17.45
CA LYS A 188 -9.44 77.53 18.53
C LYS A 188 -10.21 76.25 18.87
N HIS A 189 -11.53 76.32 18.98
CA HIS A 189 -12.37 75.14 19.25
C HIS A 189 -12.32 74.12 18.12
N LEU A 190 -12.37 74.58 16.86
CA LEU A 190 -12.24 73.75 15.67
C LEU A 190 -10.88 73.06 15.62
N ALA A 191 -9.79 73.79 15.89
CA ALA A 191 -8.45 73.19 15.94
C ALA A 191 -8.31 72.13 17.04
N ALA A 192 -8.91 72.34 18.22
CA ALA A 192 -8.92 71.36 19.30
C ALA A 192 -9.72 70.10 18.92
N ALA A 193 -10.93 70.27 18.36
CA ALA A 193 -11.77 69.16 17.92
C ALA A 193 -11.14 68.33 16.79
N LEU A 194 -10.47 68.97 15.82
CA LEU A 194 -9.72 68.26 14.78
C LEU A 194 -8.55 67.43 15.33
N LYS A 195 -7.87 67.93 16.38
CA LYS A 195 -6.80 67.19 17.05
C LYS A 195 -7.33 65.96 17.79
N GLU A 196 -8.50 66.09 18.43
CA GLU A 196 -9.17 64.96 19.07
C GLU A 196 -9.64 63.92 18.06
N GLU A 197 -10.19 64.34 16.92
CA GLU A 197 -10.60 63.45 15.83
C GLU A 197 -9.42 62.67 15.29
N ALA A 198 -8.32 63.35 14.96
CA ALA A 198 -7.09 62.71 14.50
C ALA A 198 -6.55 61.67 15.50
N ARG A 199 -6.67 61.94 16.81
CA ARG A 199 -6.27 61.01 17.88
C ARG A 199 -7.16 59.77 17.89
N LEU A 200 -8.49 59.94 17.86
CA LEU A 200 -9.46 58.84 17.88
C LEU A 200 -9.35 57.97 16.63
N VAL A 201 -9.22 58.59 15.45
CA VAL A 201 -9.00 57.89 14.18
C VAL A 201 -7.73 57.05 14.23
N LYS A 202 -6.63 57.59 14.78
CA LYS A 202 -5.37 56.83 14.94
C LYS A 202 -5.53 55.63 15.88
N LEU A 203 -6.32 55.75 16.95
CA LEU A 203 -6.63 54.63 17.84
C LEU A 203 -7.45 53.56 17.13
N LYS A 204 -8.51 53.95 16.40
CA LYS A 204 -9.32 53.04 15.57
C LYS A 204 -8.46 52.23 14.60
N TYR A 205 -7.60 52.91 13.84
CA TYR A 205 -6.70 52.22 12.91
C TYR A 205 -5.73 51.27 13.62
N LYS A 206 -5.24 51.63 14.81
CA LYS A 206 -4.34 50.76 15.60
C LYS A 206 -5.08 49.50 16.09
N GLU A 207 -6.32 49.62 16.53
CA GLU A 207 -7.15 48.50 16.97
C GLU A 207 -7.56 47.59 15.81
N ALA A 208 -8.02 48.17 14.70
CA ALA A 208 -8.32 47.43 13.47
C ALA A 208 -7.09 46.67 12.95
N ALA A 209 -5.91 47.30 12.96
CA ALA A 209 -4.67 46.63 12.59
C ALA A 209 -4.28 45.49 13.54
N ARG A 210 -4.60 45.59 14.85
CA ARG A 210 -4.38 44.49 15.81
C ARG A 210 -5.31 43.32 15.53
N LEU A 211 -6.61 43.58 15.36
CA LEU A 211 -7.61 42.55 15.05
C LEU A 211 -7.31 41.85 13.72
N ALA A 212 -6.94 42.60 12.68
CA ALA A 212 -6.53 42.04 11.40
C ALA A 212 -5.30 41.12 11.53
N ARG A 213 -4.30 41.51 12.33
CA ARG A 213 -3.12 40.66 12.61
C ARG A 213 -3.49 39.39 13.38
N GLU A 214 -4.43 39.46 14.31
CA GLU A 214 -4.92 38.29 15.07
C GLU A 214 -5.72 37.34 14.16
N LYS A 215 -6.66 37.86 13.34
CA LYS A 215 -7.38 37.09 12.33
C LYS A 215 -6.41 36.42 11.36
N MET A 216 -5.41 37.13 10.82
CA MET A 216 -4.39 36.57 9.92
C MET A 216 -3.57 35.45 10.59
N LYS A 217 -3.18 35.62 11.86
CA LYS A 217 -2.48 34.56 12.63
C LYS A 217 -3.37 33.33 12.81
N SER A 218 -4.64 33.49 13.16
CA SER A 218 -5.57 32.36 13.30
C SER A 218 -5.80 31.64 11.96
N HIS A 219 -5.93 32.38 10.87
CA HIS A 219 -6.07 31.81 9.52
C HIS A 219 -4.83 31.00 9.14
N LYS A 220 -3.64 31.57 9.35
CA LYS A 220 -2.37 30.87 9.11
C LYS A 220 -2.21 29.60 9.95
N VAL A 221 -2.71 29.60 11.20
CA VAL A 221 -2.71 28.39 12.05
C VAL A 221 -3.71 27.35 11.52
N LYS A 222 -4.92 27.76 11.14
CA LYS A 222 -5.93 26.88 10.52
C LYS A 222 -5.42 26.27 9.22
N GLU A 223 -4.85 27.07 8.31
CA GLU A 223 -4.25 26.61 7.06
C GLU A 223 -3.11 25.61 7.30
N LYS A 224 -2.20 25.91 8.24
CA LYS A 224 -1.12 24.97 8.60
C LYS A 224 -1.66 23.65 9.14
N LYS A 225 -2.70 23.70 9.99
CA LYS A 225 -3.35 22.50 10.52
C LYS A 225 -4.01 21.70 9.40
N LYS A 226 -4.75 22.36 8.49
CA LYS A 226 -5.36 21.73 7.30
C LYS A 226 -4.31 21.07 6.40
N GLN A 227 -3.19 21.74 6.13
CA GLN A 227 -2.07 21.17 5.37
C GLN A 227 -1.46 19.95 6.07
N GLN A 228 -1.29 20.00 7.40
CA GLN A 228 -0.78 18.87 8.18
C GLN A 228 -1.74 17.67 8.15
N ASP A 229 -3.04 17.91 8.31
CA ASP A 229 -4.07 16.88 8.28
C ASP A 229 -4.17 16.25 6.88
N GLN A 230 -4.12 17.06 5.82
CA GLN A 230 -4.04 16.59 4.42
C GLN A 230 -2.79 15.73 4.18
N ARG A 231 -1.61 16.15 4.67
CA ARG A 231 -0.37 15.37 4.56
C ARG A 231 -0.50 14.01 5.26
N ARG A 232 -1.04 13.99 6.48
CA ARG A 232 -1.27 12.75 7.25
C ARG A 232 -2.27 11.82 6.57
N ARG A 233 -3.35 12.37 5.99
CA ARG A 233 -4.34 11.60 5.22
C ARG A 233 -3.71 11.01 3.95
N ALA A 234 -2.94 11.80 3.20
CA ALA A 234 -2.25 11.33 2.00
C ALA A 234 -1.22 10.23 2.31
N GLU A 235 -0.48 10.32 3.42
CA GLU A 235 0.44 9.28 3.87
C GLU A 235 -0.30 7.99 4.24
N ARG A 236 -1.42 8.10 4.97
CA ARG A 236 -2.29 6.96 5.30
C ARG A 236 -2.85 6.30 4.04
N GLN A 237 -3.30 7.08 3.04
CA GLN A 237 -3.78 6.55 1.77
C GLN A 237 -2.67 5.84 0.98
N LYS A 238 -1.46 6.40 0.93
CA LYS A 238 -0.30 5.75 0.29
C LYS A 238 0.05 4.43 0.95
N GLU A 239 0.06 4.37 2.28
CA GLU A 239 0.32 3.12 3.01
C GLU A 239 -0.81 2.10 2.79
N LYS A 240 -2.08 2.53 2.84
CA LYS A 240 -3.23 1.68 2.48
C LYS A 240 -3.07 1.10 1.06
N GLN A 241 -2.72 1.93 0.07
CA GLN A 241 -2.48 1.47 -1.31
C GLN A 241 -1.28 0.53 -1.44
N ARG A 242 -0.21 0.77 -0.69
CA ARG A 242 0.95 -0.12 -0.64
C ARG A 242 0.56 -1.49 -0.11
N VAL A 243 -0.13 -1.54 1.03
CA VAL A 243 -0.63 -2.79 1.63
C VAL A 243 -1.59 -3.51 0.68
N LEU A 244 -2.49 -2.79 0.01
CA LEU A 244 -3.39 -3.38 -0.99
C LEU A 244 -2.61 -4.00 -2.15
N LYS A 245 -1.62 -3.29 -2.73
CA LYS A 245 -0.78 -3.84 -3.81
C LYS A 245 0.02 -5.07 -3.37
N GLU A 246 0.56 -5.05 -2.15
CA GLU A 246 1.24 -6.22 -1.57
C GLU A 246 0.27 -7.40 -1.42
N ARG A 247 -0.95 -7.18 -0.88
CA ARG A 247 -2.00 -8.21 -0.78
C ARG A 247 -2.43 -8.76 -2.14
N GLN A 248 -2.61 -7.89 -3.14
CA GLN A 248 -2.95 -8.31 -4.51
C GLN A 248 -1.84 -9.15 -5.13
N ARG A 249 -0.57 -8.81 -4.88
CA ARG A 249 0.59 -9.55 -5.39
C ARG A 249 0.66 -10.98 -4.86
N PHE A 250 0.26 -11.20 -3.61
CA PHE A 250 0.26 -12.52 -2.96
C PHE A 250 -1.12 -13.21 -3.00
N TRP A 251 -2.08 -12.67 -3.75
CA TRP A 251 -3.39 -13.30 -3.90
C TRP A 251 -3.26 -14.59 -4.73
N PRO A 252 -3.60 -15.77 -4.19
CA PRO A 252 -3.43 -17.03 -4.92
C PRO A 252 -4.49 -17.15 -6.02
N LYS A 253 -4.05 -17.53 -7.23
CA LYS A 253 -4.94 -17.85 -8.36
C LYS A 253 -5.45 -19.29 -8.29
N LEU A 254 -4.63 -20.17 -7.73
CA LEU A 254 -4.90 -21.58 -7.50
C LEU A 254 -4.69 -21.86 -6.01
N CYS A 255 -5.54 -22.70 -5.43
CA CYS A 255 -5.47 -23.12 -4.04
C CYS A 255 -5.66 -24.63 -3.94
N TYR A 256 -4.93 -25.27 -3.03
CA TYR A 256 -5.20 -26.68 -2.71
C TYR A 256 -6.43 -26.79 -1.79
N SER A 257 -7.25 -27.78 -2.09
CA SER A 257 -8.40 -28.22 -1.30
C SER A 257 -8.13 -29.62 -0.77
N VAL A 258 -8.23 -29.79 0.56
CA VAL A 258 -8.04 -31.10 1.22
C VAL A 258 -9.39 -31.57 1.74
N ARG A 259 -9.92 -32.63 1.15
CA ARG A 259 -11.19 -33.25 1.49
C ARG A 259 -10.93 -34.49 2.32
N VAL A 260 -11.27 -34.42 3.60
CA VAL A 260 -11.12 -35.49 4.59
C VAL A 260 -12.49 -36.12 4.82
N THR A 261 -12.61 -37.41 4.56
CA THR A 261 -13.83 -38.17 4.90
C THR A 261 -13.63 -38.87 6.24
N LEU A 262 -14.54 -38.61 7.15
CA LEU A 262 -14.57 -39.17 8.50
C LEU A 262 -15.82 -40.03 8.67
N GLU A 263 -15.65 -41.16 9.33
CA GLU A 263 -16.75 -41.99 9.77
C GLU A 263 -16.94 -41.83 11.29
N ALA A 264 -18.03 -41.17 11.68
CA ALA A 264 -18.40 -41.00 13.08
C ALA A 264 -19.34 -42.15 13.46
N GLN A 265 -18.91 -43.01 14.39
CA GLN A 265 -19.72 -44.14 14.83
C GLN A 265 -21.02 -43.63 15.46
N ALA A 266 -22.15 -43.95 14.84
CA ALA A 266 -23.43 -43.94 15.55
C ALA A 266 -23.31 -45.05 16.61
N PHE A 267 -23.38 -44.67 17.90
CA PHE A 267 -23.49 -45.63 18.99
C PHE A 267 -24.68 -46.56 18.72
N SER A 268 -24.40 -47.71 18.11
CA SER A 268 -25.30 -48.84 18.14
C SER A 268 -25.14 -49.41 19.56
N PRO A 269 -26.18 -49.39 20.42
CA PRO A 269 -26.04 -49.94 21.74
C PRO A 269 -25.70 -51.42 21.58
N LEU A 270 -24.64 -51.84 22.27
CA LEU A 270 -24.15 -53.20 22.45
C LEU A 270 -25.13 -54.26 21.91
N SER A 271 -24.72 -54.91 20.83
CA SER A 271 -25.24 -56.22 20.47
C SER A 271 -25.03 -57.15 21.66
N SER A 272 -26.07 -57.32 22.46
CA SER A 272 -26.15 -58.30 23.52
C SER A 272 -26.21 -59.68 22.89
N ARG A 273 -25.04 -60.26 22.63
CA ARG A 273 -24.67 -61.69 22.73
C ARG A 273 -23.43 -61.92 21.85
N ARG A 274 -22.26 -62.08 22.45
CA ARG A 274 -21.73 -63.38 22.91
C ARG A 274 -20.22 -63.23 23.13
N THR A 275 -19.80 -63.58 24.34
CA THR A 275 -18.42 -63.76 24.77
C THR A 275 -17.73 -64.89 24.00
N SER A 276 -16.50 -64.67 23.55
CA SER A 276 -15.40 -65.62 23.79
C SER A 276 -14.04 -64.98 23.47
N VAL A 277 -13.30 -64.81 24.56
CA VAL A 277 -11.85 -64.71 24.74
C VAL A 277 -10.95 -65.22 23.61
N SER A 278 -9.91 -64.44 23.29
CA SER A 278 -8.53 -64.90 23.13
C SER A 278 -7.58 -63.71 23.30
N SER A 279 -6.58 -63.91 24.13
CA SER A 279 -5.63 -62.91 24.64
C SER A 279 -4.48 -62.72 23.64
N ASP A 280 -4.19 -61.49 23.23
CA ASP A 280 -2.81 -61.01 23.09
C ASP A 280 -2.74 -59.46 23.09
N THR A 281 -2.04 -58.93 24.07
CA THR A 281 -1.39 -57.61 24.16
C THR A 281 -2.02 -56.42 23.40
N ALA A 282 -3.02 -55.78 24.02
CA ALA A 282 -3.34 -54.37 23.79
C ALA A 282 -3.94 -53.76 25.07
N GLN A 283 -3.32 -52.70 25.60
CA GLN A 283 -3.87 -51.93 26.70
C GLN A 283 -5.20 -51.27 26.27
N PRO A 284 -6.32 -51.50 26.98
CA PRO A 284 -7.52 -50.71 26.76
C PRO A 284 -7.44 -49.40 27.56
N LEU A 285 -7.51 -48.27 26.86
CA LEU A 285 -7.85 -46.99 27.48
C LEU A 285 -9.23 -47.14 28.14
N VAL A 286 -9.30 -46.83 29.43
CA VAL A 286 -10.53 -46.76 30.20
C VAL A 286 -11.35 -45.58 29.65
N ALA A 287 -12.37 -45.89 28.84
CA ALA A 287 -13.43 -44.95 28.54
C ALA A 287 -14.31 -44.80 29.80
N THR A 288 -14.18 -43.67 30.50
CA THR A 288 -15.19 -43.22 31.44
C THR A 288 -16.45 -42.88 30.65
N ALA A 289 -17.41 -43.80 30.67
CA ALA A 289 -18.74 -43.61 30.11
C ALA A 289 -19.55 -42.68 31.03
N ASP A 290 -19.41 -41.37 30.81
CA ASP A 290 -20.43 -40.39 31.13
C ASP A 290 -20.87 -39.74 29.81
N ALA A 291 -21.72 -40.46 29.07
CA ALA A 291 -22.37 -39.95 27.88
C ALA A 291 -23.61 -39.16 28.30
N ASP A 292 -23.45 -37.84 28.39
CA ASP A 292 -24.56 -36.91 28.35
C ASP A 292 -25.32 -37.09 27.03
N LYS A 293 -26.61 -37.42 27.13
CA LYS A 293 -27.49 -37.68 25.99
C LYS A 293 -27.84 -36.35 25.31
N GLY A 294 -26.97 -35.91 24.41
CA GLY A 294 -27.23 -34.74 23.56
C GLY A 294 -26.01 -34.14 22.85
N ALA A 295 -24.79 -34.53 23.23
CA ALA A 295 -23.59 -33.97 22.62
C ALA A 295 -23.27 -34.63 21.26
N SER A 296 -23.23 -33.83 20.19
CA SER A 296 -22.66 -34.24 18.91
C SER A 296 -21.20 -34.70 19.11
N PRO A 297 -20.76 -35.82 18.50
CA PRO A 297 -19.36 -36.25 18.60
C PRO A 297 -18.42 -35.14 18.13
N LEU A 298 -17.47 -34.75 18.98
CA LEU A 298 -16.43 -33.77 18.65
C LEU A 298 -15.17 -34.49 18.20
N CYS A 299 -14.44 -33.89 17.26
CA CYS A 299 -13.14 -34.37 16.80
C CYS A 299 -12.19 -33.19 16.64
N ASP A 300 -10.93 -33.41 17.02
CA ASP A 300 -9.84 -32.51 16.71
C ASP A 300 -9.05 -33.10 15.55
N LEU A 301 -8.64 -32.25 14.60
CA LEU A 301 -7.79 -32.64 13.47
C LEU A 301 -6.55 -31.75 13.46
N SER A 302 -5.39 -32.32 13.14
CA SER A 302 -4.17 -31.56 12.86
C SER A 302 -3.71 -31.81 11.43
N LEU A 303 -3.62 -30.73 10.67
CA LEU A 303 -3.15 -30.70 9.29
C LEU A 303 -1.67 -30.29 9.26
N THR A 304 -0.83 -31.15 8.72
CA THR A 304 0.61 -30.89 8.53
C THR A 304 0.95 -30.92 7.05
N TYR A 305 1.71 -29.94 6.57
CA TYR A 305 2.17 -29.91 5.18
C TYR A 305 3.45 -29.08 5.04
N VAL A 306 4.11 -29.20 3.89
CA VAL A 306 5.34 -28.47 3.56
C VAL A 306 5.12 -27.56 2.36
N THR A 307 5.64 -26.34 2.41
CA THR A 307 5.58 -25.35 1.33
C THR A 307 6.99 -24.90 0.91
N SER A 308 7.20 -24.70 -0.40
CA SER A 308 8.48 -24.30 -0.98
C SER A 308 8.74 -22.80 -1.00
N SER A 309 7.73 -21.97 -0.75
CA SER A 309 7.81 -20.50 -0.88
C SER A 309 7.99 -19.76 0.44
N ALA A 310 8.49 -20.46 1.46
CA ALA A 310 8.92 -19.83 2.70
C ALA A 310 10.24 -20.45 3.15
N SER A 311 11.18 -19.61 3.56
CA SER A 311 12.49 -20.05 4.00
C SER A 311 13.10 -19.10 5.02
N TRP A 312 14.22 -19.50 5.60
CA TRP A 312 15.05 -18.61 6.40
C TRP A 312 16.52 -18.75 6.01
N ALA A 313 17.29 -17.69 6.21
CA ALA A 313 18.75 -17.71 6.04
C ALA A 313 19.43 -17.01 7.21
N PRO A 314 20.53 -17.57 7.75
CA PRO A 314 21.32 -16.90 8.77
C PRO A 314 22.00 -15.65 8.17
N SER A 315 21.97 -14.56 8.93
CA SER A 315 22.69 -13.32 8.63
C SER A 315 23.64 -13.04 9.78
N TYR A 316 24.84 -12.57 9.46
CA TYR A 316 25.87 -12.25 10.44
C TYR A 316 26.31 -10.81 10.24
N ASP A 317 26.17 -9.96 11.25
CA ASP A 317 26.76 -8.62 11.25
C ASP A 317 28.03 -8.64 12.11
N LEU A 318 29.16 -8.26 11.51
CA LEU A 318 30.47 -8.28 12.16
C LEU A 318 31.01 -6.86 12.25
N GLN A 319 31.11 -6.36 13.47
CA GLN A 319 31.69 -5.05 13.76
C GLN A 319 33.10 -5.23 14.33
N LEU A 320 34.10 -4.73 13.60
CA LEU A 320 35.52 -4.82 13.93
C LEU A 320 36.04 -3.47 14.40
N SER A 321 36.60 -3.42 15.61
CA SER A 321 37.27 -2.22 16.13
C SER A 321 38.77 -2.47 16.22
N THR A 322 39.53 -1.94 15.25
CA THR A 322 41.00 -2.10 15.18
C THR A 322 41.73 -1.36 16.31
N THR A 323 41.16 -0.26 16.80
CA THR A 323 41.73 0.54 17.90
C THR A 323 41.67 -0.18 19.25
N THR A 324 40.63 -0.98 19.49
CA THR A 324 40.43 -1.71 20.76
C THR A 324 40.74 -3.20 20.64
N ASN A 325 41.11 -3.68 19.45
CA ASN A 325 41.33 -5.10 19.13
C ASN A 325 40.18 -6.03 19.55
N ASN A 326 38.94 -5.54 19.42
CA ASN A 326 37.72 -6.28 19.76
C ASN A 326 36.84 -6.44 18.52
N ALA A 327 36.10 -7.55 18.47
CA ALA A 327 35.11 -7.85 17.44
C ALA A 327 33.77 -8.20 18.10
N VAL A 328 32.68 -7.68 17.57
CA VAL A 328 31.31 -8.03 17.96
C VAL A 328 30.64 -8.71 16.77
N LEU A 329 30.14 -9.92 16.98
CA LEU A 329 29.39 -10.69 15.99
C LEU A 329 27.93 -10.77 16.44
N CYS A 330 27.03 -10.15 15.68
CA CYS A 330 25.59 -10.28 15.84
C CYS A 330 25.08 -11.39 14.91
N TYR A 331 24.29 -12.31 15.47
CA TYR A 331 23.67 -13.39 14.73
C TYR A 331 22.19 -13.12 14.55
N ASP A 332 21.79 -12.91 13.30
CA ASP A 332 20.42 -12.60 12.90
C ASP A 332 19.85 -13.71 12.02
N ALA A 333 18.52 -13.81 11.98
CA ALA A 333 17.80 -14.72 11.09
C ALA A 333 16.93 -13.90 10.13
N SER A 334 17.22 -14.00 8.84
CA SER A 334 16.36 -13.43 7.80
C SER A 334 15.27 -14.46 7.44
N ILE A 335 14.01 -14.09 7.62
CA ILE A 335 12.86 -14.94 7.30
C ILE A 335 12.17 -14.37 6.06
N THR A 336 11.90 -15.22 5.09
CA THR A 336 11.16 -14.87 3.88
C THR A 336 9.90 -15.72 3.81
N ASN A 337 8.75 -15.08 3.74
CA ASN A 337 7.48 -15.74 3.45
C ASN A 337 6.92 -15.15 2.15
N GLN A 338 6.82 -15.98 1.13
CA GLN A 338 6.23 -15.65 -0.16
C GLN A 338 4.97 -16.50 -0.43
N THR A 339 4.44 -17.16 0.59
CA THR A 339 3.16 -17.88 0.52
C THR A 339 1.98 -16.90 0.59
N SER A 340 0.79 -17.38 0.25
CA SER A 340 -0.46 -16.63 0.42
C SER A 340 -1.07 -16.73 1.83
N GLU A 341 -0.34 -17.35 2.76
CA GLU A 341 -0.84 -17.71 4.08
C GLU A 341 -0.30 -16.78 5.17
N THR A 342 -1.17 -16.42 6.11
CA THR A 342 -0.80 -15.65 7.31
C THR A 342 -0.66 -16.59 8.49
N TRP A 343 0.44 -16.48 9.24
CA TRP A 343 0.69 -17.28 10.45
C TRP A 343 0.61 -16.39 11.69
N THR A 344 -0.57 -16.27 12.29
CA THR A 344 -0.78 -15.48 13.50
C THR A 344 -0.56 -16.33 14.76
N ASN A 345 0.10 -15.75 15.78
CA ASN A 345 0.27 -16.35 17.11
C ASN A 345 0.85 -17.78 17.15
N CYS A 346 1.71 -18.15 16.20
CA CYS A 346 2.26 -19.49 16.08
C CYS A 346 3.70 -19.61 16.63
N LYS A 347 4.09 -20.83 17.03
CA LYS A 347 5.49 -21.11 17.40
C LYS A 347 6.35 -21.25 16.15
N VAL A 348 7.28 -20.32 15.91
CA VAL A 348 8.26 -20.40 14.82
C VAL A 348 9.54 -21.08 15.30
N THR A 349 9.98 -22.11 14.59
CA THR A 349 11.26 -22.82 14.85
C THR A 349 12.16 -22.72 13.62
N LEU A 350 13.40 -22.27 13.81
CA LEU A 350 14.38 -22.20 12.72
C LEU A 350 15.25 -23.45 12.76
N SER A 351 15.27 -24.19 11.64
CA SER A 351 16.07 -25.38 11.50
C SER A 351 17.08 -25.23 10.38
N THR A 352 18.36 -25.52 10.67
CA THR A 352 19.43 -25.58 9.67
C THR A 352 19.45 -26.93 8.94
N SER A 353 18.60 -27.88 9.32
CA SER A 353 18.52 -29.19 8.69
C SER A 353 18.11 -29.06 7.23
N GLN A 354 18.92 -29.60 6.33
CA GLN A 354 18.53 -29.76 4.94
C GLN A 354 17.64 -31.00 4.84
N THR A 355 16.34 -30.79 4.61
CA THR A 355 15.39 -31.89 4.40
C THR A 355 15.40 -32.42 2.96
N THR A 356 16.26 -31.88 2.10
CA THR A 356 16.66 -32.50 0.82
C THR A 356 17.57 -33.69 1.11
N PHE A 357 17.01 -34.80 1.60
CA PHE A 357 17.67 -36.09 1.46
C PHE A 357 17.39 -36.60 0.04
N ALA A 358 18.15 -36.09 -0.92
CA ALA A 358 18.22 -36.67 -2.25
C ALA A 358 19.23 -37.83 -2.21
N GLY A 359 18.75 -39.02 -1.82
CA GLY A 359 19.36 -40.30 -2.13
C GLY A 359 20.82 -40.56 -1.69
N LEU A 360 21.33 -41.69 -2.17
CA LEU A 360 22.69 -42.24 -1.96
C LEU A 360 23.81 -41.39 -2.59
N GLU A 361 23.49 -40.19 -3.08
CA GLU A 361 24.29 -39.33 -3.96
C GLU A 361 24.82 -38.07 -3.26
N ASN A 362 24.53 -37.91 -1.97
CA ASN A 362 25.25 -36.96 -1.11
C ASN A 362 26.68 -37.49 -0.85
N GLU A 363 27.55 -37.32 -1.82
CA GLU A 363 28.98 -37.54 -1.67
C GLU A 363 29.52 -36.61 -0.57
N ILE A 364 30.32 -37.14 0.35
CA ILE A 364 30.96 -36.33 1.39
C ILE A 364 31.74 -35.21 0.69
N PRO A 365 31.46 -33.92 0.96
CA PRO A 365 32.10 -32.85 0.22
C PRO A 365 33.61 -32.90 0.42
N ALA A 366 34.36 -33.10 -0.67
CA ALA A 366 35.81 -33.11 -0.64
C ALA A 366 36.32 -31.68 -0.38
N LEU A 367 36.90 -31.45 0.80
CA LEU A 367 37.48 -30.15 1.16
C LEU A 367 38.71 -29.87 0.29
N LYS A 368 38.60 -28.89 -0.61
CA LYS A 368 39.74 -28.37 -1.37
C LYS A 368 40.54 -27.39 -0.51
N THR A 369 41.86 -27.56 -0.45
CA THR A 369 42.74 -26.66 0.32
C THR A 369 42.74 -25.25 -0.27
N TRP A 370 42.50 -24.23 0.56
CA TRP A 370 42.61 -22.83 0.13
C TRP A 370 44.07 -22.36 0.17
N LYS A 371 44.65 -22.08 -1.01
CA LYS A 371 46.03 -21.59 -1.13
C LYS A 371 46.04 -20.07 -1.20
N ILE A 372 46.37 -19.42 -0.09
CA ILE A 372 46.47 -17.97 -0.01
C ILE A 372 47.88 -17.54 -0.42
N LYS A 373 48.01 -16.60 -1.37
CA LYS A 373 49.28 -15.98 -1.76
C LYS A 373 49.13 -14.46 -1.73
N LEU A 374 50.13 -13.78 -1.18
CA LEU A 374 50.18 -12.32 -1.22
C LEU A 374 50.35 -11.84 -2.67
N ALA A 375 49.51 -10.89 -3.08
CA ALA A 375 49.56 -10.33 -4.42
C ALA A 375 50.84 -9.49 -4.61
N PRO A 376 51.50 -9.56 -5.79
CA PRO A 376 52.67 -8.74 -6.08
C PRO A 376 52.30 -7.25 -6.16
N LYS A 377 53.22 -6.38 -5.74
CA LYS A 377 53.03 -4.94 -5.51
C LYS A 377 52.48 -4.14 -6.71
N ASN A 378 52.51 -4.70 -7.93
CA ASN A 378 52.05 -4.07 -9.17
C ASN A 378 50.88 -4.80 -9.86
N SER A 379 50.21 -5.77 -9.22
CA SER A 379 49.02 -6.37 -9.83
C SER A 379 47.80 -5.48 -9.60
N VAL A 380 47.16 -5.03 -10.70
CA VAL A 380 45.79 -4.50 -10.68
C VAL A 380 44.86 -5.67 -10.36
N VAL A 381 44.72 -5.99 -9.08
CA VAL A 381 43.77 -7.01 -8.62
C VAL A 381 42.40 -6.38 -8.71
N LYS A 382 41.54 -6.91 -9.58
CA LYS A 382 40.09 -6.67 -9.47
C LYS A 382 39.68 -7.15 -8.08
N GLU A 383 39.22 -6.23 -7.23
CA GLU A 383 39.06 -6.36 -5.77
C GLU A 383 38.23 -7.57 -5.29
N ASN A 384 37.55 -8.29 -6.19
CA ASN A 384 36.58 -9.32 -5.86
C ASN A 384 37.15 -10.75 -5.73
N ASN A 385 38.46 -10.96 -5.94
CA ASN A 385 39.07 -12.29 -5.92
C ASN A 385 39.74 -12.68 -4.59
N VAL A 386 39.83 -11.76 -3.63
CA VAL A 386 40.47 -12.05 -2.33
C VAL A 386 39.52 -12.82 -1.41
N THR A 387 38.22 -12.56 -1.49
CA THR A 387 37.19 -13.13 -0.61
C THR A 387 36.48 -14.35 -1.18
N SER A 388 36.67 -14.66 -2.48
CA SER A 388 36.10 -15.86 -3.10
C SER A 388 36.97 -16.36 -4.25
N SER A 389 37.32 -17.64 -4.23
CA SER A 389 38.03 -18.27 -5.37
C SER A 389 37.09 -18.46 -6.56
N ASN A 390 37.62 -18.60 -7.78
CA ASN A 390 36.80 -18.95 -8.95
C ASN A 390 36.17 -20.34 -8.78
N GLU A 391 36.93 -21.29 -8.25
CA GLU A 391 36.49 -22.64 -7.93
C GLU A 391 35.40 -22.63 -6.84
N GLU A 392 35.54 -21.76 -5.83
CA GLU A 392 34.51 -21.57 -4.79
C GLU A 392 33.21 -21.01 -5.40
N ARG A 393 33.30 -20.04 -6.30
CA ARG A 393 32.13 -19.47 -6.99
C ARG A 393 31.44 -20.49 -7.89
N GLN A 394 32.22 -21.31 -8.61
CA GLN A 394 31.69 -22.38 -9.45
C GLN A 394 31.01 -23.46 -8.59
N HIS A 395 31.68 -23.95 -7.56
CA HIS A 395 31.13 -24.97 -6.68
C HIS A 395 29.92 -24.47 -5.89
N ARG A 396 29.92 -23.20 -5.47
CA ARG A 396 28.75 -22.56 -4.85
C ARG A 396 27.60 -22.45 -5.84
N ALA A 397 27.86 -22.05 -7.09
CA ALA A 397 26.83 -21.99 -8.12
C ALA A 397 26.27 -23.38 -8.46
N GLU A 398 27.13 -24.39 -8.60
CA GLU A 398 26.75 -25.79 -8.82
C GLU A 398 25.95 -26.36 -7.65
N TRP A 399 26.38 -26.10 -6.40
CA TRP A 399 25.67 -26.49 -5.19
C TRP A 399 24.31 -25.80 -5.07
N LEU A 400 24.22 -24.50 -5.36
CA LEU A 400 22.94 -23.77 -5.43
C LEU A 400 22.02 -24.34 -6.50
N ASN A 401 22.57 -24.75 -7.64
CA ASN A 401 21.82 -25.36 -8.74
C ASN A 401 21.38 -26.80 -8.40
N MET A 402 22.19 -27.57 -7.66
CA MET A 402 21.87 -28.93 -7.19
C MET A 402 20.85 -28.95 -6.05
N GLN A 403 20.83 -27.92 -5.20
CA GLN A 403 19.84 -27.78 -4.13
C GLN A 403 18.45 -27.33 -4.62
N GLN A 404 18.36 -26.79 -5.84
CA GLN A 404 17.07 -26.53 -6.46
C GLN A 404 16.50 -27.87 -6.94
N PRO A 405 15.37 -28.34 -6.41
CA PRO A 405 14.72 -29.52 -6.98
C PRO A 405 14.39 -29.23 -8.45
N PRO A 406 14.37 -30.25 -9.35
CA PRO A 406 13.95 -30.10 -10.75
C PRO A 406 12.43 -29.84 -10.91
N GLN A 407 11.81 -29.21 -9.91
CA GLN A 407 10.46 -28.67 -9.99
C GLN A 407 10.52 -27.46 -10.93
N ALA A 408 9.86 -27.57 -12.08
CA ALA A 408 9.67 -26.43 -12.97
C ALA A 408 9.17 -25.24 -12.12
N HIS A 409 10.01 -24.24 -11.90
CA HIS A 409 9.63 -23.06 -11.13
C HIS A 409 8.52 -22.36 -11.92
N VAL A 410 7.28 -22.64 -11.56
CA VAL A 410 6.13 -21.91 -12.07
C VAL A 410 6.36 -20.45 -11.65
N PRO A 411 6.44 -19.50 -12.60
CA PRO A 411 6.74 -18.13 -12.27
C PRO A 411 5.72 -17.61 -11.26
N GLN A 412 6.16 -16.82 -10.29
CA GLN A 412 5.29 -16.34 -9.20
C GLN A 412 4.01 -15.68 -9.72
N SER A 413 4.06 -14.98 -10.85
CA SER A 413 2.91 -14.33 -11.52
C SER A 413 1.85 -15.29 -12.09
N ALA A 414 2.21 -16.56 -12.29
CA ALA A 414 1.27 -17.59 -12.72
C ALA A 414 0.52 -18.21 -11.53
N LEU A 415 1.12 -18.22 -10.33
CA LEU A 415 0.49 -18.75 -9.11
C LEU A 415 -0.23 -17.67 -8.29
N PHE A 416 0.29 -16.46 -8.29
CA PHE A 416 -0.19 -15.34 -7.48
C PHE A 416 -0.45 -14.09 -8.34
N GLY A 417 -1.30 -13.21 -7.84
CA GLY A 417 -1.73 -11.99 -8.50
C GLY A 417 -3.20 -12.03 -8.88
N ILE A 418 -3.82 -10.85 -8.97
CA ILE A 418 -5.13 -10.68 -9.58
C ILE A 418 -4.88 -10.32 -11.04
N ASP A 419 -5.36 -11.15 -11.96
CA ASP A 419 -5.37 -10.76 -13.37
C ASP A 419 -6.44 -9.69 -13.54
N ASN A 420 -6.02 -8.43 -13.68
CA ASN A 420 -6.91 -7.31 -14.02
C ASN A 420 -7.65 -7.49 -15.37
N SER A 421 -7.47 -8.62 -16.06
CA SER A 421 -8.18 -8.99 -17.28
C SER A 421 -9.69 -9.21 -17.05
N ALA A 422 -10.11 -9.54 -15.83
CA ALA A 422 -11.51 -9.89 -15.55
C ALA A 422 -12.43 -8.69 -15.21
N ALA A 423 -11.95 -7.44 -15.26
CA ALA A 423 -12.70 -6.29 -14.73
C ALA A 423 -12.95 -5.15 -15.73
N THR A 424 -12.66 -5.29 -17.02
CA THR A 424 -13.11 -4.30 -18.03
C THR A 424 -13.86 -4.97 -19.18
N PRO A 425 -15.12 -4.57 -19.47
CA PRO A 425 -15.86 -5.00 -20.66
C PRO A 425 -15.09 -4.73 -21.97
N GLU A 426 -14.18 -3.76 -21.95
CA GLU A 426 -13.29 -3.41 -23.07
C GLU A 426 -12.21 -4.45 -23.34
N ALA A 427 -11.58 -5.04 -22.31
CA ALA A 427 -10.56 -6.07 -22.50
C ALA A 427 -11.16 -7.36 -23.06
N ALA A 428 -12.35 -7.76 -22.59
CA ALA A 428 -13.09 -8.91 -23.14
C ALA A 428 -13.48 -8.69 -24.61
N ARG A 429 -13.86 -7.45 -24.99
CA ARG A 429 -14.10 -7.08 -26.39
C ARG A 429 -12.81 -7.10 -27.22
N ALA A 430 -11.70 -6.64 -26.68
CA ALA A 430 -10.40 -6.66 -27.35
C ALA A 430 -9.87 -8.08 -27.56
N GLU A 431 -10.06 -8.98 -26.59
CA GLU A 431 -9.66 -10.38 -26.69
C GLU A 431 -10.56 -11.17 -27.66
N ALA A 432 -11.87 -10.92 -27.65
CA ALA A 432 -12.80 -11.45 -28.65
C ALA A 432 -12.45 -10.93 -30.07
N MET A 433 -12.05 -9.66 -30.20
CA MET A 433 -11.60 -9.08 -31.47
C MET A 433 -10.27 -9.70 -31.94
N ARG A 434 -9.33 -9.96 -31.03
CA ARG A 434 -8.07 -10.67 -31.32
C ARG A 434 -8.29 -12.13 -31.72
N GLN A 435 -9.22 -12.83 -31.07
CA GLN A 435 -9.62 -14.19 -31.46
C GLN A 435 -10.29 -14.18 -32.84
N ARG A 436 -11.16 -13.20 -33.12
CA ARG A 436 -11.82 -13.05 -34.43
C ARG A 436 -10.81 -12.73 -35.54
N MET A 437 -9.81 -11.88 -35.27
CA MET A 437 -8.69 -11.59 -36.18
C MET A 437 -7.79 -12.82 -36.40
N ARG A 438 -7.53 -13.64 -35.36
CA ARG A 438 -6.79 -14.91 -35.51
C ARG A 438 -7.54 -15.91 -36.38
N LEU A 439 -8.86 -16.02 -36.20
CA LEU A 439 -9.72 -16.88 -37.02
C LEU A 439 -9.80 -16.38 -38.47
N GLN A 440 -9.85 -15.06 -38.69
CA GLN A 440 -9.76 -14.47 -40.04
C GLN A 440 -8.39 -14.68 -40.69
N ALA A 441 -7.30 -14.57 -39.93
CA ALA A 441 -5.95 -14.85 -40.41
C ALA A 441 -5.77 -16.33 -40.79
N HIS A 442 -6.34 -17.27 -40.02
CA HIS A 442 -6.35 -18.69 -40.38
C HIS A 442 -7.28 -19.00 -41.55
N ALA A 443 -8.35 -18.22 -41.76
CA ALA A 443 -9.24 -18.36 -42.92
C ALA A 443 -8.62 -17.84 -44.24
N GLN A 444 -7.65 -16.92 -44.18
CA GLN A 444 -6.92 -16.42 -45.36
C GLN A 444 -5.66 -17.23 -45.70
N PHE A 445 -5.15 -18.05 -44.76
CA PHE A 445 -3.93 -18.83 -44.94
C PHE A 445 -4.04 -20.28 -45.48
N PRO A 446 -5.14 -20.74 -46.14
CA PRO A 446 -5.08 -21.97 -46.93
C PRO A 446 -5.18 -21.80 -48.46
N GLN A 447 -5.24 -20.58 -49.02
CA GLN A 447 -5.44 -20.42 -50.48
C GLN A 447 -4.23 -19.97 -51.32
N SER A 448 -3.10 -19.56 -50.75
CA SER A 448 -1.94 -19.11 -51.55
C SER A 448 -0.81 -20.13 -51.71
N MET A 449 -0.92 -21.33 -51.14
CA MET A 449 0.13 -22.38 -51.20
C MET A 449 -0.35 -23.70 -51.85
N ILE A 450 -1.35 -23.65 -52.73
CA ILE A 450 -1.80 -24.83 -53.53
C ILE A 450 -1.51 -24.66 -55.03
N GLN A 451 -0.83 -23.58 -55.44
CA GLN A 451 -0.52 -23.37 -56.86
C GLN A 451 0.91 -22.90 -57.08
N GLN A 452 1.89 -23.71 -56.68
CA GLN A 452 3.25 -23.78 -57.26
C GLN A 452 4.15 -24.79 -56.51
N SER A 453 3.93 -26.11 -56.66
CA SER A 453 4.98 -27.12 -56.41
C SER A 453 4.61 -28.52 -56.93
N HIS A 454 4.57 -28.68 -58.25
CA HIS A 454 4.87 -29.96 -58.91
C HIS A 454 5.92 -29.63 -59.98
N PRO A 455 7.22 -29.92 -59.73
CA PRO A 455 7.74 -31.26 -60.00
C PRO A 455 8.87 -31.67 -59.04
N PHE A 456 8.63 -32.59 -58.11
CA PHE A 456 9.72 -33.30 -57.43
C PHE A 456 9.44 -34.80 -57.16
N GLN A 457 8.25 -35.28 -57.51
CA GLN A 457 7.87 -36.69 -57.32
C GLN A 457 8.31 -37.64 -58.45
N SER A 458 8.98 -37.16 -59.52
CA SER A 458 9.53 -38.06 -60.56
C SER A 458 10.99 -38.48 -60.36
N MET A 459 11.72 -37.89 -59.39
CA MET A 459 13.11 -38.25 -59.10
C MET A 459 13.24 -39.33 -58.00
N GLU A 460 12.27 -39.47 -57.11
CA GLU A 460 12.32 -40.48 -56.04
C GLU A 460 11.96 -41.88 -56.54
N SER A 461 11.11 -42.00 -57.56
CA SER A 461 10.78 -43.30 -58.17
C SER A 461 11.94 -43.90 -58.95
N HIS A 462 12.76 -43.08 -59.62
CA HIS A 462 13.98 -43.54 -60.29
C HIS A 462 15.11 -43.93 -59.31
N ARG A 463 15.18 -43.28 -58.15
CA ARG A 463 16.20 -43.56 -57.12
C ARG A 463 15.88 -44.84 -56.33
N ALA A 464 14.60 -45.11 -56.07
CA ALA A 464 14.14 -46.34 -55.43
C ALA A 464 14.43 -47.59 -56.30
N MET A 465 14.24 -47.48 -57.62
CA MET A 465 14.50 -48.59 -58.55
C MET A 465 16.01 -48.92 -58.70
N GLN A 466 16.90 -47.93 -58.52
CA GLN A 466 18.36 -48.14 -58.56
C GLN A 466 18.92 -48.80 -57.29
N VAL A 467 18.32 -48.55 -56.12
CA VAL A 467 18.78 -49.15 -54.84
C VAL A 467 18.40 -50.63 -54.77
N GLU A 468 17.24 -51.00 -55.32
CA GLU A 468 16.76 -52.38 -55.35
C GLU A 468 17.58 -53.26 -56.33
N ALA A 469 18.06 -52.68 -57.44
CA ALA A 469 18.99 -53.35 -58.36
C ALA A 469 20.40 -53.56 -57.75
N MET A 470 20.85 -52.66 -56.86
CA MET A 470 22.17 -52.74 -56.21
C MET A 470 22.19 -53.75 -55.04
N GLN A 471 21.06 -53.93 -54.34
CA GLN A 471 20.92 -54.93 -53.28
C GLN A 471 20.75 -56.37 -53.81
N ALA A 472 20.27 -56.55 -55.04
CA ALA A 472 20.24 -57.85 -55.72
C ALA A 472 21.64 -58.35 -56.14
N ALA A 473 22.59 -57.45 -56.42
CA ALA A 473 23.97 -57.80 -56.79
C ALA A 473 24.84 -58.24 -55.59
N CYS A 474 24.55 -57.77 -54.36
CA CYS A 474 25.33 -58.13 -53.17
C CYS A 474 24.95 -59.48 -52.54
N ARG A 475 23.84 -60.12 -52.95
CA ARG A 475 23.46 -61.48 -52.48
C ARG A 475 24.11 -62.62 -53.28
N GLY A 476 24.91 -62.32 -54.29
CA GLY A 476 25.61 -63.30 -55.13
C GLY A 476 27.09 -63.54 -54.80
N ALA A 477 27.68 -62.85 -53.82
CA ALA A 477 29.13 -62.88 -53.56
C ALA A 477 29.48 -63.15 -52.09
N SER A 478 28.95 -64.25 -51.54
CA SER A 478 29.40 -64.80 -50.24
C SER A 478 29.31 -66.32 -50.27
N SER A 479 30.13 -66.93 -51.13
CA SER A 479 30.67 -68.25 -50.89
C SER A 479 32.19 -68.17 -51.09
N LEU A 480 32.91 -68.85 -50.20
CA LEU A 480 34.36 -69.06 -50.14
C LEU A 480 35.13 -68.26 -49.07
N CYS A 481 35.75 -69.07 -48.20
CA CYS A 481 36.91 -68.82 -47.33
C CYS A 481 36.68 -68.24 -45.93
N GLY A 482 36.60 -69.16 -44.96
CA GLY A 482 36.99 -68.91 -43.57
C GLY A 482 37.53 -70.20 -42.96
N LEU A 483 38.82 -70.22 -42.57
CA LEU A 483 39.37 -71.23 -41.67
C LEU A 483 40.61 -70.71 -40.93
N SER A 484 40.56 -70.90 -39.60
CA SER A 484 41.66 -71.26 -38.68
C SER A 484 42.31 -70.22 -37.75
N THR A 485 41.79 -70.21 -36.52
CA THR A 485 42.42 -70.40 -35.18
C THR A 485 43.86 -69.98 -34.84
N ARG A 486 44.02 -69.31 -33.68
CA ARG A 486 44.82 -69.66 -32.44
C ARG A 486 44.95 -68.40 -31.54
N LYS A 487 44.50 -68.38 -30.28
CA LYS A 487 45.04 -68.91 -28.99
C LYS A 487 46.41 -68.32 -28.57
N ILE A 488 46.45 -67.73 -27.36
CA ILE A 488 47.53 -67.60 -26.32
C ILE A 488 47.07 -66.42 -25.41
N GLY A 489 46.75 -66.54 -24.12
CA GLY A 489 47.52 -67.07 -22.97
C GLY A 489 48.43 -65.94 -22.45
N SER A 490 48.28 -65.37 -21.24
CA SER A 490 48.99 -65.89 -20.05
C SER A 490 49.05 -64.84 -18.90
N TYR A 491 48.66 -65.25 -17.67
CA TYR A 491 49.33 -65.10 -16.33
C TYR A 491 49.80 -63.68 -15.85
N TYR A 492 49.82 -63.27 -14.56
CA TYR A 492 49.63 -63.88 -13.23
C TYR A 492 49.64 -62.79 -12.12
N LYS A 493 49.04 -63.14 -10.96
CA LYS A 493 49.46 -62.90 -9.54
C LYS A 493 49.75 -61.49 -8.99
N ASN A 494 49.04 -61.09 -7.93
CA ASN A 494 49.43 -61.09 -6.49
C ASN A 494 49.51 -59.60 -6.06
N GLU A 495 49.18 -59.15 -4.86
CA GLU A 495 49.19 -59.75 -3.53
C GLU A 495 48.38 -58.88 -2.56
N VAL A 496 47.96 -59.51 -1.47
CA VAL A 496 47.31 -58.95 -0.28
C VAL A 496 48.39 -58.57 0.74
N ASN A 497 48.14 -57.51 1.52
CA ASN A 497 48.62 -57.18 2.89
C ASN A 497 48.82 -55.65 2.97
N THR A 498 48.32 -54.90 3.94
CA THR A 498 47.86 -55.16 5.32
C THR A 498 46.93 -54.01 5.73
#